data_AF-A0A834LL60-F1
#
_entry.id   AF-A0A834LL60-F1
#
_cell.length_a   1.000
_cell.length_b   1.000
_cell.length_c   1.000
_cell.angle_alpha   90.00
_cell.angle_beta   90.00
_cell.angle_gamma   90.00
#
_symmetry.space_group_name_H-M   'P 1'
#
loop_
_entity.id
_entity.type
_entity.pdbx_description
1 polymer ?
#
loop_
_entity_poly.entity_id
_entity_poly.type
_entity_poly.pdbx_seq_one_letter_code
_entity_poly.pdbx_strand_id
1 'polypeptide(L)'
;MHETSHIASEFIYKLVIADLDPTTAKLAISFLGPFLSAFGFLFILRIVMSWYPKLPVEKFPYVLAYAPTEPLLSPTRKVIPPLAGVDVTPVVWFGLISFLSEILVGPQGLLVLLSQKV
;
A
#
# COMPACT_ATOMS: atom_id res chain seq x y z
N MET A 1 -23.60 31.80 16.20
CA MET A 1 -22.37 31.35 15.51
C MET A 1 -21.66 30.19 16.21
N HIS A 2 -21.98 29.85 17.47
CA HIS A 2 -21.34 28.76 18.24
C HIS A 2 -21.97 27.36 18.02
N GLU A 3 -23.22 27.30 17.56
CA GLU A 3 -24.02 26.07 17.46
C GLU A 3 -23.77 25.30 16.15
N THR A 4 -23.45 26.01 15.06
CA THR A 4 -23.12 25.42 13.76
C THR A 4 -21.77 24.69 13.77
N SER A 5 -20.80 25.11 14.61
CA SER A 5 -19.50 24.43 14.71
C SER A 5 -19.60 23.11 15.47
N HIS A 6 -20.46 23.02 16.50
CA HIS A 6 -20.71 21.79 17.25
C HIS A 6 -21.44 20.74 16.41
N ILE A 7 -22.38 21.14 15.56
CA ILE A 7 -23.08 20.22 14.66
C ILE A 7 -22.15 19.71 13.56
N ALA A 8 -21.30 20.58 13.00
CA ALA A 8 -20.28 20.17 12.03
C ALA A 8 -19.25 19.22 12.66
N SER A 9 -18.80 19.50 13.89
CA SER A 9 -17.88 18.60 14.60
C SER A 9 -18.53 17.28 14.96
N GLU A 10 -19.78 17.26 15.45
CA GLU A 10 -20.54 16.03 15.71
C GLU A 10 -20.80 15.24 14.43
N PHE A 11 -21.05 15.92 13.31
CA PHE A 11 -21.20 15.27 12.02
C PHE A 11 -19.87 14.69 11.54
N ILE A 12 -18.74 15.40 11.65
CA ILE A 12 -17.40 14.89 11.36
C ILE A 12 -17.05 13.74 12.31
N TYR A 13 -17.35 13.87 13.60
CA TYR A 13 -17.12 12.84 14.61
C TYR A 13 -17.96 11.61 14.30
N LYS A 14 -19.23 11.77 13.94
CA LYS A 14 -20.09 10.67 13.48
C LYS A 14 -19.67 10.15 12.11
N LEU A 15 -19.15 10.95 11.19
CA LEU A 15 -18.63 10.46 9.91
C LEU A 15 -17.34 9.62 10.12
N VAL A 16 -16.54 10.00 11.13
CA VAL A 16 -15.30 9.32 11.53
C VAL A 16 -15.58 8.10 12.42
N ILE A 17 -16.63 8.11 13.24
CA ILE A 17 -16.95 7.08 14.25
C ILE A 17 -18.11 6.17 13.83
N ALA A 18 -19.02 6.59 12.95
CA ALA A 18 -20.22 5.81 12.59
C ALA A 18 -19.95 4.66 11.62
N ASP A 19 -18.70 4.41 11.17
CA ASP A 19 -18.44 3.32 10.23
C ASP A 19 -17.09 2.60 10.41
N LEU A 20 -16.60 2.51 11.65
CA LEU A 20 -15.71 1.40 12.06
C LEU A 20 -16.56 0.17 12.44
N ASP A 21 -17.62 -0.09 11.67
CA ASP A 21 -18.42 -1.31 11.79
C ASP A 21 -17.54 -2.52 11.45
N PRO A 22 -17.60 -3.62 12.23
CA PRO A 22 -16.87 -4.83 11.94
C PRO A 22 -17.05 -5.36 10.51
N THR A 23 -18.19 -5.11 9.85
CA THR A 23 -18.42 -5.48 8.45
C THR A 23 -17.61 -4.61 7.50
N THR A 24 -17.60 -3.29 7.71
CA THR A 24 -16.76 -2.36 6.93
C THR A 24 -15.27 -2.72 7.05
N ALA A 25 -14.80 -3.09 8.25
CA ALA A 25 -13.43 -3.55 8.48
C ALA A 25 -13.13 -4.87 7.71
N LYS A 26 -14.04 -5.84 7.74
CA LYS A 26 -13.90 -7.10 6.98
C LYS A 26 -13.85 -6.88 5.48
N LEU A 27 -14.72 -6.00 4.97
CA LEU A 27 -14.72 -5.62 3.56
C LEU A 27 -13.38 -4.97 3.19
N ALA A 28 -12.91 -4.00 3.98
CA ALA A 28 -11.61 -3.37 3.77
C ALA A 28 -10.47 -4.39 3.72
N ILE A 29 -10.42 -5.34 4.65
CA ILE A 29 -9.40 -6.42 4.66
C ILE A 29 -9.47 -7.26 3.38
N SER A 30 -10.68 -7.61 2.93
CA SER A 30 -10.87 -8.49 1.76
C SER A 30 -10.34 -7.89 0.46
N PHE A 31 -10.31 -6.56 0.33
CA PHE A 31 -9.73 -5.88 -0.82
C PHE A 31 -8.27 -5.47 -0.58
N LEU A 32 -7.99 -4.86 0.57
CA LEU A 32 -6.69 -4.27 0.88
C LEU A 32 -5.61 -5.33 1.08
N GLY A 33 -5.94 -6.46 1.72
CA GLY A 33 -4.97 -7.53 1.97
C GLY A 33 -4.39 -8.10 0.67
N PRO A 34 -5.23 -8.61 -0.25
CA PRO A 34 -4.76 -9.08 -1.56
C PRO A 34 -4.08 -7.99 -2.37
N PHE A 35 -4.58 -6.74 -2.33
CA PHE A 35 -3.96 -5.62 -3.03
C PHE A 35 -2.53 -5.34 -2.57
N LEU A 36 -2.32 -5.20 -1.25
CA LEU A 36 -0.99 -4.98 -0.66
C LEU A 36 -0.06 -6.16 -0.94
N SER A 37 -0.59 -7.38 -0.84
CA SER A 37 0.17 -8.61 -1.13
C SER A 37 0.62 -8.67 -2.60
N ALA A 38 -0.29 -8.35 -3.52
CA ALA A 38 0.00 -8.31 -4.95
C ALA A 38 1.04 -7.23 -5.26
N PHE A 39 0.89 -6.01 -4.74
CA PHE A 39 1.88 -4.95 -4.94
C PHE A 39 3.24 -5.28 -4.33
N GLY A 40 3.27 -5.87 -3.12
CA GLY A 40 4.50 -6.39 -2.52
C GLY A 40 5.19 -7.40 -3.42
N PHE A 41 4.43 -8.33 -4.01
CA PHE A 41 4.96 -9.28 -4.98
C PHE A 41 5.49 -8.60 -6.25
N LEU A 42 4.80 -7.60 -6.79
CA LEU A 42 5.32 -6.82 -7.94
C LEU A 42 6.65 -6.15 -7.59
N PHE A 43 6.82 -5.59 -6.38
CA PHE A 43 8.09 -5.02 -5.96
C PHE A 43 9.19 -6.07 -5.84
N ILE A 44 8.90 -7.28 -5.35
CA ILE A 44 9.86 -8.39 -5.38
C ILE A 44 10.31 -8.69 -6.81
N LEU A 45 9.37 -8.77 -7.77
CA LEU A 45 9.72 -8.96 -9.17
C LEU A 45 10.59 -7.82 -9.70
N ARG A 46 10.30 -6.56 -9.33
CA ARG A 46 11.11 -5.39 -9.71
C ARG A 46 12.52 -5.44 -9.14
N ILE A 47 12.70 -5.95 -7.91
CA ILE A 47 14.04 -6.18 -7.33
C ILE A 47 14.82 -7.16 -8.21
N VAL A 48 14.25 -8.31 -8.52
CA VAL A 48 14.92 -9.32 -9.37
C VAL A 48 15.20 -8.76 -10.78
N MET A 49 14.22 -8.08 -11.38
CA MET A 49 14.39 -7.44 -12.70
C MET A 49 15.51 -6.40 -12.71
N SER A 50 15.70 -5.66 -11.61
CA SER A 50 16.71 -4.61 -11.52
C SER A 50 18.15 -5.14 -11.61
N TRP A 51 18.37 -6.43 -11.32
CA TRP A 51 19.67 -7.08 -11.48
C TRP A 51 20.04 -7.32 -12.96
N TYR A 52 19.05 -7.27 -13.85
CA TYR A 52 19.21 -7.51 -15.29
C TYR A 52 18.82 -6.26 -16.09
N PRO A 53 19.70 -5.25 -16.21
CA PRO A 53 19.37 -3.96 -16.80
C PRO A 53 19.03 -4.01 -18.30
N LYS A 54 19.31 -5.13 -18.98
CA LYS A 54 19.01 -5.35 -20.41
C LYS A 54 17.63 -5.98 -20.64
N LEU A 55 16.83 -6.21 -19.61
CA LEU A 55 15.49 -6.78 -19.76
C LEU A 55 14.58 -5.84 -20.56
N PRO A 56 13.76 -6.35 -21.49
CA PRO A 56 12.76 -5.56 -22.20
C PRO A 56 11.55 -5.31 -21.30
N VAL A 57 11.70 -4.42 -20.30
CA VAL A 57 10.71 -4.19 -19.22
C VAL A 57 9.33 -3.74 -19.71
N GLU A 58 9.25 -3.15 -20.91
CA GLU A 58 8.00 -2.70 -21.53
C GLU A 58 7.25 -3.83 -22.28
N LYS A 59 7.85 -5.01 -22.40
CA LYS A 59 7.24 -6.16 -23.09
C LYS A 59 6.69 -7.17 -22.09
N PHE A 60 5.70 -7.94 -22.54
CA PHE A 60 5.20 -9.09 -21.78
C PHE A 60 6.33 -10.13 -21.59
N PRO A 61 6.49 -10.73 -20.39
CA PRO A 61 5.64 -10.57 -19.19
C PRO A 61 6.08 -9.43 -18.25
N TYR A 62 7.26 -8.83 -18.45
CA TYR A 62 7.89 -7.87 -17.53
C TYR A 62 7.07 -6.61 -17.29
N VAL A 63 6.31 -6.19 -18.29
CA VAL A 63 5.44 -5.01 -18.23
C VAL A 63 4.41 -5.10 -17.09
N LEU A 64 4.00 -6.31 -16.70
CA LEU A 64 3.05 -6.54 -15.62
C LEU A 64 3.58 -6.07 -14.26
N ALA A 65 4.89 -6.17 -14.04
CA ALA A 65 5.53 -5.64 -12.84
C ALA A 65 5.99 -4.19 -13.03
N TYR A 66 6.48 -3.85 -14.23
CA TYR A 66 7.00 -2.52 -14.53
C TYR A 66 5.91 -1.44 -14.47
N ALA A 67 4.86 -1.56 -15.27
CA ALA A 67 3.89 -0.48 -15.47
C ALA A 67 3.14 -0.07 -14.19
N PRO A 68 2.67 -0.98 -13.31
CA PRO A 68 1.95 -0.59 -12.11
C PRO A 68 2.84 0.03 -11.02
N THR A 69 4.13 -0.34 -10.99
CA THR A 69 5.05 0.12 -9.93
C THR A 69 5.81 1.38 -10.32
N GLU A 70 6.00 1.65 -11.62
CA GLU A 70 6.80 2.76 -12.12
C GLU A 70 6.36 4.16 -11.65
N PRO A 71 5.05 4.49 -11.54
CA PRO A 71 4.62 5.78 -11.00
C PRO A 71 5.12 6.06 -9.57
N LEU A 72 5.37 5.01 -8.79
CA LEU A 72 5.93 5.12 -7.44
C LEU A 72 7.46 5.14 -7.48
N LEU A 73 8.08 4.30 -8.30
CA LEU A 73 9.54 4.16 -8.36
C LEU A 73 10.22 5.34 -9.04
N SER A 74 9.64 5.90 -10.11
CA SER A 74 10.21 7.03 -10.86
C SER A 74 10.51 8.26 -9.99
N PRO A 75 9.58 8.77 -9.16
CA PRO A 75 9.90 9.86 -8.24
C PRO A 75 10.85 9.42 -7.12
N THR A 76 10.72 8.20 -6.58
CA THR A 76 11.63 7.73 -5.51
C THR A 76 13.08 7.65 -5.99
N ARG A 77 13.34 7.29 -7.26
CA ARG A 77 14.69 7.25 -7.84
C ARG A 77 15.38 8.61 -7.90
N LYS A 78 14.62 9.71 -7.88
CA LYS A 78 15.19 11.06 -7.80
C LYS A 78 15.79 11.35 -6.43
N VAL A 79 15.29 10.68 -5.39
CA VAL A 79 15.77 10.82 -4.00
C VAL A 79 16.78 9.74 -3.65
N ILE A 80 16.51 8.50 -4.06
CA ILE A 80 17.34 7.32 -3.81
C ILE A 80 17.82 6.81 -5.18
N PRO A 81 18.96 7.29 -5.69
CA PRO A 81 19.45 6.90 -7.00
C PRO A 81 19.84 5.41 -7.03
N PRO A 82 19.83 4.78 -8.23
CA PRO A 82 20.33 3.41 -8.39
C PRO A 82 21.76 3.26 -7.87
N LEU A 83 22.02 2.15 -7.16
CA LEU A 83 23.33 1.82 -6.62
C LEU A 83 23.98 0.76 -7.49
N ALA A 84 25.20 1.01 -7.96
CA ALA A 84 25.93 0.09 -8.86
C ALA A 84 25.13 -0.37 -10.09
N GLY A 85 24.26 0.50 -10.63
CA GLY A 85 23.40 0.18 -11.77
C GLY A 85 22.15 -0.65 -11.43
N VAL A 86 21.94 -0.99 -10.16
CA VAL A 86 20.77 -1.72 -9.65
C VAL A 86 19.79 -0.73 -9.02
N ASP A 87 18.52 -0.83 -9.40
CA ASP A 87 17.44 -0.05 -8.82
C ASP A 87 17.09 -0.58 -7.42
N VAL A 88 17.48 0.17 -6.38
CA VAL A 88 17.19 -0.18 -4.98
C VAL A 88 15.83 0.31 -4.49
N THR A 89 15.17 1.19 -5.25
CA THR A 89 13.88 1.78 -4.85
C THR A 89 12.75 0.77 -4.65
N PRO A 90 12.66 -0.35 -5.39
CA PRO A 90 11.69 -1.40 -5.12
C PRO A 90 11.85 -2.04 -3.75
N VAL A 91 13.07 -2.14 -3.21
CA VAL A 91 13.32 -2.71 -1.87
C VAL A 91 12.68 -1.85 -0.79
N VAL A 92 12.81 -0.53 -0.93
CA VAL A 92 12.23 0.45 0.01
C VAL A 92 10.70 0.34 0.01
N TRP A 93 10.10 0.30 -1.18
CA TRP A 93 8.64 0.15 -1.32
C TRP A 93 8.12 -1.21 -0.86
N PHE A 94 8.87 -2.28 -1.10
CA PHE A 94 8.56 -3.60 -0.55
C PHE A 94 8.52 -3.55 0.97
N GLY A 95 9.56 -3.02 1.63
CA GLY A 95 9.60 -2.88 3.08
C GLY A 95 8.44 -2.03 3.62
N LEU A 96 8.12 -0.91 2.97
CA LEU A 96 7.01 -0.05 3.35
C LEU A 96 5.66 -0.78 3.23
N ILE A 97 5.41 -1.49 2.14
CA ILE A 97 4.16 -2.23 1.93
C ILE A 97 4.06 -3.42 2.87
N SER A 98 5.15 -4.15 3.12
CA SER A 98 5.17 -5.24 4.11
C SER A 98 4.83 -4.71 5.50
N PHE A 99 5.40 -3.56 5.89
CA PHE A 99 5.07 -2.91 7.15
C PHE A 99 3.60 -2.49 7.22
N LEU A 100 3.08 -1.84 6.18
CA LEU A 100 1.66 -1.44 6.11
C LEU A 100 0.72 -2.66 6.13
N SER A 101 1.09 -3.73 5.44
CA SER A 101 0.33 -4.97 5.41
C SER A 101 0.25 -5.57 6.82
N GLU A 102 1.37 -5.63 7.56
CA GLU A 102 1.37 -6.16 8.92
C GLU A 102 0.52 -5.30 9.87
N ILE A 103 0.70 -3.98 9.83
CA ILE A 103 -0.03 -3.06 10.72
C ILE A 103 -1.53 -3.00 10.41
N LEU A 104 -1.93 -3.10 9.15
CA LEU A 104 -3.34 -2.96 8.76
C LEU A 104 -4.09 -4.29 8.78
N VAL A 105 -3.52 -5.32 8.15
CA VAL A 105 -4.19 -6.59 7.84
C VAL A 105 -3.50 -7.82 8.44
N GLY A 106 -2.39 -7.65 9.17
CA GLY A 106 -1.70 -8.74 9.87
C GLY A 106 -2.53 -9.35 10.99
N PRO A 107 -2.06 -10.43 11.64
CA PRO A 107 -2.79 -11.11 12.71
C PRO A 107 -3.15 -10.19 13.89
N GLN A 108 -2.28 -9.23 14.22
CA GLN A 108 -2.53 -8.16 15.20
C GLN A 108 -2.84 -6.80 14.53
N GLY A 109 -3.18 -6.81 13.25
CA GLY A 109 -3.43 -5.61 12.46
C GLY A 109 -4.68 -4.86 12.91
N LEU A 110 -4.66 -3.54 12.76
CA LEU A 110 -5.71 -2.65 13.24
C LEU A 110 -7.09 -3.02 12.68
N LEU A 111 -7.18 -3.34 11.38
CA LEU A 111 -8.46 -3.70 10.77
C LEU A 111 -8.98 -5.05 11.27
N VAL A 112 -8.06 -6.00 11.53
CA VAL A 112 -8.42 -7.31 12.07
C VAL A 112 -8.98 -7.16 13.49
N LEU A 113 -8.31 -6.37 14.33
CA LEU A 113 -8.78 -6.08 15.69
C LEU A 113 -10.14 -5.38 15.70
N LEU A 114 -10.37 -4.42 14.79
CA LEU A 114 -11.66 -3.74 14.66
C LEU A 114 -12.77 -4.68 14.16
N SER A 115 -12.46 -5.57 13.22
CA SER A 115 -13.36 -6.61 12.72
C SER A 115 -13.79 -7.62 13.81
N GLN A 116 -12.98 -7.77 14.86
CA GLN A 116 -13.20 -8.75 15.94
C GLN A 116 -13.87 -8.16 17.18
N LYS A 117 -13.99 -6.83 17.28
CA LYS A 117 -14.77 -6.19 18.35
C LYS A 117 -16.25 -6.53 18.15
N VAL A 118 -16.74 -7.44 19.01
CA VAL A 118 -18.15 -7.74 19.24
C VAL A 118 -18.57 -7.04 20.52
#